data_AF-A0A9W9WIK3-F1
#
_entry.id   AF-A0A9W9WIK3-F1
#
_cell.length_a   1.000
_cell.length_b   1.000
_cell.length_c   1.000
_cell.angle_alpha   90.00
_cell.angle_beta   90.00
_cell.angle_gamma   90.00
#
_symmetry.space_group_name_H-M   'P 1'
#
loop_
_entity.id
_entity.type
_entity.pdbx_description
1 polymer ?
#
loop_
_entity_poly.entity_id
_entity_poly.type
_entity_poly.pdbx_seq_one_letter_code
_entity_poly.pdbx_strand_id
1 'polypeptide(L)'
;MTIGSQLPAWCFPVTQWVLIQVIVGLAAAFTPSRSRLRDATLVAAVALAYFLQCLVDKAFPSAKVAGLVVALCWAHVFNAVDILVLSRVTYGNQLEWERGTSEKGVKQSLQLAEPGFTWKRLAWALELPFNLRRVGTPWQINKLPAFDNANCQYTPSRLNFVRNRGLILCLALLVVGLLNRRENDEVLLNMISVEKQSILHQGVDISTRAMLSQVSLVVSYWFHMRAGHQLAYNFCSVISVALGIHEPALWPPLADSPMEAWSLRRFWGSTWHQGFRKLLTSNAEFISFSVLQIPPGTLWARYSRLLLTFLISGVIHVLMDLARGIPVAQSGSMPFFTVHALGIMAEDLMIYIGTPLIGAKYAWWKRMIGYLWVALFIFITTPMYSYPICRGLYQAGERVPSFYL
;
A
#
# COMPACT_ATOMS: atom_id res chain seq x y z
N MET A 1 -10.44 17.15 44.55
CA MET A 1 -9.39 16.60 43.64
C MET A 1 -9.88 15.27 43.10
N THR A 2 -10.59 15.28 41.97
CA THR A 2 -11.01 14.07 41.26
C THR A 2 -9.88 13.64 40.32
N ILE A 3 -9.04 12.75 40.81
CA ILE A 3 -8.05 12.04 39.99
C ILE A 3 -8.83 10.99 39.18
N GLY A 4 -9.24 11.39 37.98
CA GLY A 4 -9.82 10.50 36.98
C GLY A 4 -9.41 11.03 35.62
N SER A 5 -8.13 10.91 35.27
CA SER A 5 -7.66 11.26 33.93
C SER A 5 -8.39 10.36 32.93
N GLN A 6 -9.42 10.91 32.27
CA GLN A 6 -10.05 10.23 31.14
C GLN A 6 -8.95 9.94 30.11
N LEU A 7 -8.86 8.69 29.64
CA LEU A 7 -7.89 8.32 28.62
C LEU A 7 -8.04 9.24 27.40
N PRO A 8 -6.94 9.64 26.74
CA PRO A 8 -7.03 10.42 25.51
C PRO A 8 -7.91 9.73 24.46
N ALA A 9 -8.73 10.51 23.75
CA ALA A 9 -9.70 9.98 22.78
C ALA A 9 -9.04 9.12 21.68
N TRP A 10 -7.80 9.44 21.29
CA TRP A 10 -7.02 8.69 20.30
C TRP A 10 -6.63 7.27 20.77
N CYS A 11 -6.63 6.99 22.08
CA CYS A 11 -6.26 5.67 22.58
C CYS A 11 -7.22 4.58 22.07
N PHE A 12 -8.51 4.88 22.02
CA PHE A 12 -9.52 3.91 21.62
C PHE A 12 -9.34 3.36 20.19
N PRO A 13 -9.31 4.19 19.13
CA PRO A 13 -9.08 3.70 17.77
C PRO A 13 -7.71 3.03 17.61
N VAL A 14 -6.66 3.52 18.28
CA VAL A 14 -5.34 2.87 18.22
C VAL A 14 -5.40 1.47 18.84
N THR A 15 -6.04 1.32 20.01
CA THR A 15 -6.24 0.02 20.66
C THR A 15 -7.06 -0.91 19.76
N GLN A 16 -8.12 -0.43 19.11
CA GLN A 16 -8.88 -1.25 18.16
C GLN A 16 -8.03 -1.74 17.00
N TRP A 17 -7.22 -0.87 16.40
CA TRP A 17 -6.33 -1.26 15.31
C TRP A 17 -5.28 -2.29 15.75
N VAL A 18 -4.71 -2.14 16.95
CA VAL A 18 -3.77 -3.10 17.55
C VAL A 18 -4.46 -4.43 17.83
N LEU A 19 -5.68 -4.41 18.39
CA LEU A 19 -6.46 -5.61 18.68
C LEU A 19 -6.72 -6.43 17.42
N ILE A 20 -7.04 -5.78 16.28
CA ILE A 20 -7.18 -6.47 14.99
C ILE A 20 -5.93 -7.29 14.68
N GLN A 21 -4.73 -6.72 14.86
CA GLN A 21 -3.48 -7.45 14.58
C GLN A 21 -3.31 -8.64 15.52
N VAL A 22 -3.48 -8.39 16.82
CA VAL A 22 -3.29 -9.41 17.86
C VAL A 22 -4.23 -10.59 17.65
N ILE A 23 -5.53 -10.36 17.46
CA ILE A 23 -6.50 -11.46 17.32
C ILE A 23 -6.27 -12.25 16.03
N VAL A 24 -5.93 -11.57 14.92
CA VAL A 24 -5.67 -12.22 13.62
C VAL A 24 -4.41 -13.08 13.70
N GLY A 25 -3.35 -12.53 14.29
CA GLY A 25 -2.10 -13.22 14.53
C GLY A 25 -2.27 -14.48 15.39
N LEU A 26 -2.94 -14.33 16.54
CA LEU A 26 -3.20 -15.44 17.45
C LEU A 26 -4.07 -16.52 16.80
N ALA A 27 -5.13 -16.13 16.07
CA ALA A 27 -5.97 -17.09 15.37
C ALA A 27 -5.18 -17.86 14.30
N ALA A 28 -4.34 -17.18 13.51
CA ALA A 28 -3.50 -17.83 12.51
C ALA A 28 -2.47 -18.77 13.13
N ALA A 29 -1.89 -18.37 14.26
CA ALA A 29 -0.87 -19.14 14.94
C ALA A 29 -1.42 -20.33 15.69
N PHE A 30 -2.52 -20.20 16.44
CA PHE A 30 -2.98 -21.16 17.45
C PHE A 30 -4.25 -21.94 17.07
N THR A 31 -4.79 -21.76 15.87
CA THR A 31 -5.95 -22.54 15.41
C THR A 31 -5.67 -23.28 14.11
N PRO A 32 -6.28 -24.46 13.89
CA PRO A 32 -6.22 -25.15 12.60
C PRO A 32 -6.74 -24.29 11.45
N SER A 33 -6.24 -24.54 10.23
CA SER A 33 -6.58 -23.79 9.00
C SER A 33 -8.07 -23.75 8.65
N ARG A 34 -8.87 -24.69 9.16
CA ARG A 34 -10.32 -24.81 8.93
C ARG A 34 -11.18 -24.50 10.17
N SER A 35 -10.59 -23.97 11.23
CA SER A 35 -11.32 -23.63 12.45
C SER A 35 -12.34 -22.51 12.23
N ARG A 36 -13.56 -22.70 12.75
CA ARG A 36 -14.61 -21.65 12.78
C ARG A 36 -14.22 -20.42 13.60
N LEU A 37 -13.26 -20.56 14.52
CA LEU A 37 -12.71 -19.43 15.26
C LEU A 37 -12.07 -18.40 14.32
N ARG A 38 -11.50 -18.83 13.18
CA ARG A 38 -10.93 -17.92 12.19
C ARG A 38 -11.99 -17.04 11.53
N ASP A 39 -13.15 -17.62 11.21
CA ASP A 39 -14.29 -16.90 10.66
C ASP A 39 -14.80 -15.87 11.70
N ALA A 40 -14.94 -16.29 12.96
CA ALA A 40 -15.34 -15.40 14.05
C ALA A 40 -14.34 -14.26 14.30
N THR A 41 -13.03 -14.55 14.24
CA THR A 41 -11.97 -13.55 14.34
C THR A 41 -12.05 -12.52 13.21
N LEU A 42 -12.34 -12.95 11.98
CA LEU A 42 -12.53 -12.03 10.86
C LEU A 42 -13.74 -11.11 11.08
N VAL A 43 -14.87 -11.66 11.55
CA VAL A 43 -16.06 -10.85 11.89
C VAL A 43 -15.73 -9.82 12.98
N ALA A 44 -14.99 -10.23 14.02
CA ALA A 44 -14.53 -9.32 15.07
C ALA A 44 -13.59 -8.23 14.51
N ALA A 45 -12.67 -8.58 13.61
CA ALA A 45 -11.77 -7.61 12.98
C ALA A 45 -12.53 -6.57 12.15
N VAL A 46 -13.54 -6.99 11.39
CA VAL A 46 -14.41 -6.08 10.62
C VAL A 46 -15.21 -5.18 11.56
N ALA A 47 -15.78 -5.73 12.64
CA ALA A 47 -16.52 -4.94 13.62
C ALA A 47 -15.63 -3.88 14.28
N LEU A 48 -14.42 -4.25 14.72
CA LEU A 48 -13.43 -3.32 15.28
C LEU A 48 -13.06 -2.21 14.29
N ALA A 49 -12.84 -2.55 13.02
CA ALA A 49 -12.53 -1.58 11.98
C ALA A 49 -13.70 -0.62 11.69
N TYR A 50 -14.93 -1.13 11.70
CA TYR A 50 -16.13 -0.32 11.56
C TYR A 50 -16.29 0.67 12.71
N PHE A 51 -16.16 0.21 13.97
CA PHE A 51 -16.21 1.11 15.12
C PHE A 51 -15.10 2.14 15.10
N LEU A 52 -13.89 1.77 14.69
CA LEU A 52 -12.78 2.70 14.50
C LEU A 52 -13.16 3.78 13.47
N GLN A 53 -13.68 3.39 12.30
CA GLN A 53 -14.13 4.31 11.26
C GLN A 53 -15.14 5.35 11.79
N CYS A 54 -16.09 4.92 12.61
CA CYS A 54 -17.15 5.78 13.16
C CYS A 54 -16.69 6.75 14.25
N LEU A 55 -15.50 6.54 14.83
CA LEU A 55 -15.01 7.31 15.97
C LEU A 55 -13.74 8.11 15.66
N VAL A 56 -13.12 7.86 14.51
CA VAL A 56 -11.80 8.41 14.17
C VAL A 56 -11.79 9.94 14.08
N ASP A 57 -12.87 10.53 13.58
CA ASP A 57 -13.07 11.97 13.43
C ASP A 57 -13.10 12.69 14.78
N LYS A 58 -13.69 12.06 15.80
CA LYS A 58 -13.73 12.55 17.18
C LYS A 58 -12.42 12.30 17.93
N ALA A 59 -11.68 11.28 17.52
CA ALA A 59 -10.48 10.82 18.23
C ALA A 59 -9.20 11.54 17.78
N PHE A 60 -9.13 11.97 16.51
CA PHE A 60 -7.97 12.64 15.95
C PHE A 60 -8.34 14.03 15.40
N PRO A 61 -7.76 15.11 15.94
CA PRO A 61 -7.94 16.45 15.39
C PRO A 61 -7.37 16.62 13.98
N SER A 62 -6.40 15.77 13.60
CA SER A 62 -5.77 15.83 12.28
C SER A 62 -6.44 14.87 11.31
N ALA A 63 -7.01 15.42 10.23
CA ALA A 63 -7.53 14.70 9.08
C ALA A 63 -6.46 13.81 8.43
N LYS A 64 -5.20 14.24 8.34
CA LYS A 64 -4.10 13.38 7.84
C LYS A 64 -3.94 12.11 8.67
N VAL A 65 -3.87 12.27 9.99
CA VAL A 65 -3.66 11.15 10.92
C VAL A 65 -4.88 10.25 10.92
N ALA A 66 -6.09 10.82 11.02
CA ALA A 66 -7.35 10.08 10.95
C ALA A 66 -7.43 9.20 9.69
N GLY A 67 -7.22 9.81 8.51
CA GLY A 67 -7.19 9.09 7.25
C GLY A 67 -6.15 7.96 7.23
N LEU A 68 -4.92 8.23 7.68
CA LEU A 68 -3.86 7.21 7.70
C LEU A 68 -4.21 6.02 8.59
N VAL A 69 -4.72 6.26 9.80
CA VAL A 69 -5.12 5.20 10.74
C VAL A 69 -6.23 4.34 10.14
N VAL A 70 -7.22 4.96 9.50
CA VAL A 70 -8.30 4.23 8.81
C VAL A 70 -7.79 3.41 7.63
N ALA A 71 -6.94 3.98 6.78
CA ALA A 71 -6.37 3.25 5.65
C ALA A 71 -5.60 2.02 6.12
N LEU A 72 -4.76 2.16 7.14
CA LEU A 72 -4.03 1.05 7.73
C LEU A 72 -4.99 0.03 8.35
N CYS A 73 -6.02 0.48 9.08
CA CYS A 73 -7.01 -0.40 9.69
C CYS A 73 -7.68 -1.31 8.65
N TRP A 74 -8.28 -0.73 7.61
CA TRP A 74 -8.94 -1.50 6.56
C TRP A 74 -7.97 -2.33 5.72
N ALA A 75 -6.76 -1.84 5.44
CA ALA A 75 -5.73 -2.65 4.81
C ALA A 75 -5.43 -3.92 5.63
N HIS A 76 -5.39 -3.82 6.97
CA HIS A 76 -5.20 -4.98 7.82
C HIS A 76 -6.43 -5.90 7.91
N VAL A 77 -7.65 -5.39 7.71
CA VAL A 77 -8.84 -6.24 7.55
C VAL A 77 -8.73 -7.07 6.27
N PHE A 78 -8.38 -6.46 5.12
CA PHE A 78 -8.14 -7.21 3.89
C PHE A 78 -6.97 -8.21 4.01
N ASN A 79 -5.93 -7.84 4.78
CA ASN A 79 -4.85 -8.74 5.14
C ASN A 79 -5.31 -9.89 6.03
N ALA A 80 -6.25 -9.66 6.96
CA ALA A 80 -6.85 -10.69 7.78
C ALA A 80 -7.67 -11.70 6.95
N VAL A 81 -8.40 -11.22 5.94
CA VAL A 81 -9.09 -12.10 4.97
C VAL A 81 -8.09 -13.02 4.29
N ASP A 82 -6.95 -12.49 3.82
CA ASP A 82 -5.87 -13.29 3.25
C ASP A 82 -5.33 -14.33 4.23
N ILE A 83 -4.93 -13.90 5.44
CA ILE A 83 -4.30 -14.76 6.45
C ILE A 83 -5.24 -15.88 6.87
N LEU A 84 -6.46 -15.54 7.27
CA LEU A 84 -7.35 -16.45 7.98
C LEU A 84 -8.15 -17.34 7.02
N VAL A 85 -8.60 -16.79 5.89
CA VAL A 85 -9.60 -17.43 5.02
C VAL A 85 -9.00 -17.89 3.70
N LEU A 86 -8.25 -17.03 2.99
CA LEU A 86 -7.81 -17.31 1.62
C LEU A 86 -6.53 -18.16 1.59
N SER A 87 -5.43 -17.61 2.10
CA SER A 87 -4.13 -18.30 2.18
C SER A 87 -4.09 -19.32 3.32
N ARG A 88 -5.05 -19.24 4.27
CA ARG A 88 -5.18 -20.11 5.45
C ARG A 88 -3.84 -20.36 6.15
N VAL A 89 -3.15 -19.26 6.43
CA VAL A 89 -1.82 -19.26 7.03
C VAL A 89 -1.85 -19.98 8.38
N THR A 90 -0.87 -20.84 8.63
CA THR A 90 -0.71 -21.61 9.86
C THR A 90 0.75 -21.60 10.30
N TYR A 91 0.98 -21.67 11.60
CA TYR A 91 2.34 -21.80 12.14
C TYR A 91 2.98 -23.13 11.74
N GLY A 92 2.20 -24.22 11.65
CA GLY A 92 2.67 -25.53 11.18
C GLY A 92 3.31 -25.47 9.79
N ASN A 93 2.62 -24.86 8.81
CA ASN A 93 3.14 -24.74 7.44
C ASN A 93 4.41 -23.86 7.39
N GLN A 94 4.51 -22.85 8.27
CA GLN A 94 5.74 -22.07 8.40
C GLN A 94 6.91 -22.94 8.89
N LEU A 95 6.70 -23.76 9.92
CA LEU A 95 7.74 -24.65 10.44
C LEU A 95 8.18 -25.69 9.41
N GLU A 96 7.24 -26.26 8.66
CA GLU A 96 7.54 -27.19 7.57
C GLU A 96 8.38 -26.52 6.47
N TRP A 97 8.05 -25.29 6.12
CA TRP A 97 8.82 -24.51 5.16
C TRP A 97 10.22 -24.17 5.67
N GLU A 98 10.35 -23.71 6.92
CA GLU A 98 11.64 -23.44 7.56
C GLU A 98 12.53 -24.70 7.56
N ARG A 99 11.97 -25.86 7.92
CA ARG A 99 12.67 -27.15 7.84
C ARG A 99 13.09 -27.47 6.42
N GLY A 100 12.18 -27.39 5.44
CA GLY A 100 12.51 -27.66 4.04
C GLY A 100 13.56 -26.72 3.45
N THR A 101 13.63 -25.46 3.91
CA THR A 101 14.70 -24.54 3.53
C THR A 101 16.04 -24.85 4.20
N SER A 102 16.01 -25.43 5.41
CA SER A 102 17.19 -25.92 6.12
C SER A 102 17.64 -27.32 5.63
N GLU A 103 16.71 -28.14 5.14
CA GLU A 103 16.87 -29.56 4.78
C GLU A 103 17.16 -29.79 3.28
N LYS A 104 17.74 -28.80 2.58
CA LYS A 104 18.62 -29.13 1.43
C LYS A 104 19.81 -30.03 1.85
N GLY A 105 19.97 -30.35 3.14
CA GLY A 105 20.51 -31.61 3.63
C GLY A 105 19.51 -32.38 4.50
N VAL A 106 19.18 -33.61 4.09
CA VAL A 106 18.47 -34.68 4.84
C VAL A 106 16.93 -34.58 4.90
N LYS A 107 16.28 -35.51 4.16
CA LYS A 107 14.85 -35.81 4.24
C LYS A 107 14.53 -36.60 5.51
N GLN A 108 13.60 -36.14 6.33
CA GLN A 108 12.72 -37.08 7.05
C GLN A 108 11.34 -36.48 7.34
N SER A 109 10.34 -37.03 6.68
CA SER A 109 8.92 -36.79 6.94
C SER A 109 8.50 -37.49 8.23
N LEU A 110 8.12 -36.72 9.25
CA LEU A 110 7.39 -37.19 10.42
C LEU A 110 6.22 -36.24 10.69
N GLN A 111 5.02 -36.83 10.77
CA GLN A 111 3.78 -36.16 11.16
C GLN A 111 3.98 -35.41 12.48
N LEU A 112 3.80 -34.09 12.46
CA LEU A 112 3.95 -33.25 13.65
C LEU A 112 2.63 -33.10 14.38
N ALA A 113 2.60 -33.58 15.63
CA ALA A 113 1.71 -33.03 16.63
C ALA A 113 1.97 -31.50 16.71
N GLU A 114 0.91 -30.69 16.67
CA GLU A 114 1.04 -29.24 16.79
C GLU A 114 1.72 -28.91 18.13
N PRO A 115 2.94 -28.32 18.12
CA PRO A 115 3.62 -27.99 19.36
C PRO A 115 2.76 -26.96 20.10
N GLY A 116 2.57 -27.15 21.41
CA GLY A 116 1.76 -26.28 22.27
C GLY A 116 2.24 -24.82 22.31
N PHE A 117 1.94 -24.11 23.39
CA PHE A 117 2.40 -22.73 23.54
C PHE A 117 3.93 -22.65 23.54
N THR A 118 4.49 -21.75 22.72
CA THR A 118 5.92 -21.38 22.74
C THR A 118 6.06 -19.89 22.49
N TRP A 119 7.10 -19.27 23.05
CA TRP A 119 7.41 -17.85 22.82
C TRP A 119 7.69 -17.56 21.33
N LYS A 120 8.31 -18.50 20.59
CA LYS A 120 8.53 -18.37 19.15
C LYS A 120 7.20 -18.31 18.37
N ARG A 121 6.22 -19.15 18.75
CA ARG A 121 4.88 -19.14 18.13
C ARG A 121 4.13 -17.85 18.45
N LEU A 122 4.24 -17.34 19.68
CA LEU A 122 3.63 -16.06 20.06
C LEU A 122 4.26 -14.88 19.32
N ALA A 123 5.60 -14.81 19.25
CA ALA A 123 6.29 -13.76 18.50
C ALA A 123 5.87 -13.76 17.02
N TRP A 124 5.87 -14.94 16.39
CA TRP A 124 5.38 -15.10 15.01
C TRP A 124 3.92 -14.66 14.85
N ALA A 125 3.06 -14.97 15.82
CA ALA A 125 1.67 -14.54 15.83
C ALA A 125 1.57 -13.01 15.81
N LEU A 126 2.37 -12.31 16.61
CA LEU A 126 2.34 -10.85 16.71
C LEU A 126 2.97 -10.16 15.48
N GLU A 127 3.94 -10.79 14.82
CA GLU A 127 4.64 -10.24 13.66
C GLU A 127 3.89 -10.45 12.33
N LEU A 128 3.21 -11.60 12.18
CA LEU A 128 2.58 -12.01 10.93
C LEU A 128 1.65 -10.96 10.31
N PRO A 129 0.73 -10.31 11.07
CA PRO A 129 -0.17 -9.30 10.52
C PRO A 129 0.58 -8.11 9.91
N PHE A 130 1.70 -7.71 10.51
CA PHE A 130 2.54 -6.59 10.04
C PHE A 130 3.46 -6.98 8.88
N ASN A 131 3.71 -8.28 8.68
CA ASN A 131 4.43 -8.78 7.51
C ASN A 131 3.53 -8.83 6.27
N LEU A 132 3.10 -7.66 5.79
CA LEU A 132 2.14 -7.49 4.68
C LEU A 132 2.63 -8.05 3.33
N ARG A 133 3.95 -8.21 3.17
CA ARG A 133 4.58 -8.84 1.98
C ARG A 133 4.93 -10.31 2.19
N ARG A 134 4.66 -10.86 3.38
CA ARG A 134 4.91 -12.25 3.77
C ARG A 134 6.37 -12.67 3.58
N VAL A 135 7.30 -11.73 3.78
CA VAL A 135 8.75 -11.93 3.62
C VAL A 135 9.21 -13.04 4.56
N GLY A 136 10.01 -13.99 4.07
CA GLY A 136 10.52 -15.09 4.89
C GLY A 136 9.47 -16.14 5.26
N THR A 137 8.43 -16.30 4.44
CA THR A 137 7.37 -17.30 4.64
C THR A 137 7.03 -17.97 3.30
N PRO A 138 6.35 -19.14 3.29
CA PRO A 138 5.92 -19.77 2.04
C PRO A 138 4.88 -18.95 1.26
N TRP A 139 4.27 -17.93 1.87
CA TRP A 139 3.27 -17.06 1.24
C TRP A 139 3.84 -15.73 0.70
N GLN A 140 5.17 -15.60 0.66
CA GLN A 140 5.87 -14.42 0.17
C GLN A 140 5.39 -13.98 -1.22
N ILE A 141 5.33 -12.67 -1.46
CA ILE A 141 5.00 -12.15 -2.80
C ILE A 141 6.05 -12.57 -3.84
N ASN A 142 5.61 -12.82 -5.07
CA ASN A 142 6.45 -13.43 -6.13
C ASN A 142 7.71 -12.63 -6.51
N LYS A 143 7.66 -11.29 -6.47
CA LYS A 143 8.77 -10.43 -6.89
C LYS A 143 9.05 -9.38 -5.82
N LEU A 144 10.04 -9.65 -4.98
CA LEU A 144 10.63 -8.67 -4.07
C LEU A 144 11.70 -7.85 -4.81
N PRO A 145 11.86 -6.56 -4.51
CA PRO A 145 12.96 -5.77 -5.03
C PRO A 145 14.25 -6.23 -4.34
N ALA A 146 15.33 -6.33 -5.10
CA ALA A 146 16.64 -6.67 -4.56
C ALA A 146 17.32 -5.46 -3.95
N PHE A 147 18.22 -5.67 -2.98
CA PHE A 147 19.07 -4.61 -2.45
C PHE A 147 20.06 -4.08 -3.50
N ASP A 148 20.48 -4.96 -4.41
CA ASP A 148 21.32 -4.66 -5.55
C ASP A 148 20.74 -5.36 -6.79
N ASN A 149 20.55 -4.61 -7.88
CA ASN A 149 20.03 -5.14 -9.12
C ASN A 149 21.08 -5.97 -9.89
N ALA A 150 22.38 -5.73 -9.67
CA ALA A 150 23.45 -6.52 -10.28
C ALA A 150 23.62 -7.87 -9.56
N ASN A 151 23.45 -7.88 -8.23
CA ASN A 151 23.48 -9.09 -7.42
C ASN A 151 22.19 -9.24 -6.61
N CYS A 152 21.22 -9.95 -7.18
CA CYS A 152 19.91 -10.16 -6.55
C CYS A 152 19.95 -10.95 -5.23
N GLN A 153 21.06 -11.64 -4.93
CA GLN A 153 21.25 -12.38 -3.67
C GLN A 153 21.93 -11.54 -2.58
N TYR A 154 22.43 -10.35 -2.93
CA TYR A 154 23.10 -9.49 -1.98
C TYR A 154 22.17 -9.06 -0.84
N THR A 155 22.66 -9.19 0.38
CA THR A 155 22.06 -8.62 1.59
C THR A 155 23.09 -7.76 2.30
N PRO A 156 22.78 -6.51 2.66
CA PRO A 156 23.71 -5.64 3.36
C PRO A 156 23.99 -6.12 4.79
N SER A 157 25.17 -5.80 5.32
CA SER A 157 25.44 -5.94 6.77
C SER A 157 24.52 -5.02 7.58
N ARG A 158 24.29 -5.35 8.86
CA ARG A 158 23.41 -4.57 9.75
C ARG A 158 23.77 -3.09 9.80
N LEU A 159 25.06 -2.76 9.94
CA LEU A 159 25.54 -1.37 9.97
C LEU A 159 25.26 -0.64 8.64
N ASN A 160 25.57 -1.28 7.50
CA ASN A 160 25.33 -0.70 6.18
C ASN A 160 23.83 -0.53 5.90
N PHE A 161 23.00 -1.49 6.33
CA PHE A 161 21.55 -1.39 6.24
C PHE A 161 21.04 -0.19 7.04
N VAL A 162 21.37 -0.11 8.34
CA VAL A 162 20.91 0.97 9.22
C VAL A 162 21.37 2.33 8.71
N ARG A 163 22.63 2.45 8.28
CA ARG A 163 23.15 3.69 7.67
C ARG A 163 22.36 4.08 6.42
N ASN A 164 22.25 3.17 5.45
CA ASN A 164 21.63 3.49 4.16
C ASN A 164 20.12 3.76 4.30
N ARG A 165 19.41 2.99 5.13
CA ARG A 165 17.99 3.23 5.43
C ARG A 165 17.78 4.48 6.28
N GLY A 166 18.69 4.78 7.20
CA GLY A 166 18.71 6.03 7.97
C GLY A 166 18.85 7.26 7.07
N LEU A 167 19.74 7.20 6.07
CA LEU A 167 19.86 8.28 5.07
C LEU A 167 18.57 8.47 4.25
N ILE A 168 17.94 7.38 3.82
CA ILE A 168 16.64 7.43 3.13
C ILE A 168 15.56 8.02 4.05
N LEU A 169 15.58 7.67 5.33
CA LEU A 169 14.65 8.19 6.34
C LEU A 169 14.81 9.70 6.51
N CYS A 170 16.04 10.18 6.66
CA CYS A 170 16.35 11.60 6.76
C CYS A 170 15.92 12.37 5.50
N LEU A 171 16.20 11.82 4.31
CA LEU A 171 15.77 12.43 3.06
C LEU A 171 14.24 12.47 2.93
N ALA A 172 13.54 11.41 3.33
CA ALA A 172 12.09 11.37 3.34
C ALA A 172 11.50 12.41 4.30
N LEU A 173 12.07 12.57 5.50
CA LEU A 173 11.69 13.61 6.46
C LEU A 173 11.90 15.02 5.88
N LEU A 174 13.04 15.25 5.21
CA LEU A 174 13.34 16.51 4.55
C LEU A 174 12.29 16.82 3.46
N VAL A 175 11.99 15.85 2.58
CA VAL A 175 10.97 16.02 1.53
C VAL A 175 9.60 16.32 2.14
N VAL A 176 9.16 15.56 3.14
CA VAL A 176 7.87 15.80 3.82
C VAL A 176 7.84 17.18 4.49
N GLY A 177 8.94 17.61 5.11
CA GLY A 177 9.08 18.93 5.72
C GLY A 177 9.03 20.07 4.71
N LEU A 178 9.74 19.93 3.59
CA LEU A 178 9.81 20.95 2.53
C LEU A 178 8.49 21.09 1.75
N LEU A 179 7.76 20.00 1.56
CA LEU A 179 6.51 19.98 0.78
C LEU A 179 5.26 20.29 1.60
N ASN A 180 5.26 20.08 2.91
CA ASN A 180 4.10 20.42 3.74
C ASN A 180 4.04 21.94 3.98
N ARG A 181 3.29 22.66 3.14
CA ARG A 181 3.12 24.10 3.24
C ARG A 181 1.74 24.47 3.79
N ARG A 182 1.67 25.54 4.59
CA ARG A 182 0.39 26.19 4.88
C ARG A 182 0.14 27.15 3.73
N GLU A 183 -0.77 26.80 2.86
CA GLU A 183 -1.18 27.68 1.78
C GLU A 183 -2.48 28.34 2.20
N ASN A 184 -2.46 29.66 2.37
CA ASN A 184 -3.65 30.48 2.57
C ASN A 184 -3.97 31.26 1.29
N ASP A 185 -3.68 30.66 0.14
CA ASP A 185 -3.74 31.33 -1.15
C ASP A 185 -5.06 31.02 -1.86
N GLU A 186 -5.84 32.05 -2.16
CA GLU A 186 -7.04 31.95 -2.99
C GLU A 186 -6.72 31.39 -4.38
N VAL A 187 -5.49 31.62 -4.87
CA VAL A 187 -4.99 31.06 -6.12
C VAL A 187 -4.89 29.54 -6.04
N LEU A 188 -4.39 28.97 -4.93
CA LEU A 188 -4.37 27.51 -4.74
C LEU A 188 -5.79 26.98 -4.79
N LEU A 189 -6.71 27.56 -4.02
CA LEU A 189 -8.11 27.10 -3.96
C LEU A 189 -8.77 27.08 -5.33
N ASN A 190 -8.53 28.11 -6.14
CA ASN A 190 -9.00 28.16 -7.52
C ASN A 190 -8.30 27.12 -8.41
N MET A 191 -7.05 26.75 -8.15
CA MET A 191 -6.34 25.70 -8.89
C MET A 191 -6.87 24.31 -8.57
N ILE A 192 -7.21 24.06 -7.32
CA ILE A 192 -7.75 22.78 -6.87
C ILE A 192 -9.28 22.75 -6.87
N SER A 193 -9.95 23.59 -7.67
CA SER A 193 -11.41 23.67 -7.70
C SER A 193 -12.06 22.36 -8.19
N VAL A 194 -13.37 22.21 -7.97
CA VAL A 194 -14.11 20.99 -8.34
C VAL A 194 -14.17 20.83 -9.87
N GLU A 195 -14.26 21.95 -10.59
CA GLU A 195 -14.32 21.99 -12.05
C GLU A 195 -13.02 21.46 -12.66
N LYS A 196 -11.87 21.68 -12.02
CA LYS A 196 -10.55 21.23 -12.49
C LYS A 196 -10.21 19.79 -12.07
N GLN A 197 -11.12 19.10 -11.38
CA GLN A 197 -10.90 17.74 -10.88
C GLN A 197 -11.09 16.67 -11.97
N SER A 198 -11.92 16.92 -13.00
CA SER A 198 -12.31 15.91 -13.99
C SER A 198 -11.88 16.28 -15.40
N ILE A 199 -11.41 15.28 -16.16
CA ILE A 199 -11.12 15.39 -17.59
C ILE A 199 -12.38 15.51 -18.46
N LEU A 200 -13.54 15.05 -17.96
CA LEU A 200 -14.79 15.00 -18.71
C LEU A 200 -15.60 16.29 -18.58
N HIS A 201 -15.32 17.08 -17.55
CA HIS A 201 -16.03 18.32 -17.25
C HIS A 201 -15.03 19.48 -17.29
N GLN A 202 -14.95 20.14 -18.46
CA GLN A 202 -14.49 21.52 -18.69
C GLN A 202 -13.03 21.79 -19.06
N GLY A 203 -12.89 22.92 -19.77
CA GLY A 203 -11.77 23.34 -20.59
C GLY A 203 -10.46 23.44 -19.81
N VAL A 204 -9.47 22.69 -20.28
CA VAL A 204 -8.10 22.76 -19.80
C VAL A 204 -7.62 24.20 -20.03
N ASP A 205 -7.38 24.91 -18.94
CA ASP A 205 -6.61 26.15 -19.00
C ASP A 205 -5.18 25.78 -19.39
N ILE A 206 -4.90 25.89 -20.69
CA ILE A 206 -3.59 25.60 -21.28
C ILE A 206 -2.62 26.78 -21.12
N SER A 207 -2.97 27.80 -20.33
CA SER A 207 -2.02 28.86 -20.02
C SER A 207 -0.78 28.26 -19.35
N THR A 208 0.39 28.79 -19.70
CA THR A 208 1.67 28.33 -19.15
C THR A 208 1.66 28.33 -17.63
N ARG A 209 1.02 29.33 -17.02
CA ARG A 209 0.87 29.43 -15.57
C ARG A 209 0.06 28.27 -15.01
N ALA A 210 -1.13 27.99 -15.56
CA ALA A 210 -1.98 26.90 -15.10
C ALA A 210 -1.31 25.53 -15.28
N MET A 211 -0.61 25.31 -16.40
CA MET A 211 0.12 24.07 -16.64
C MET A 211 1.28 23.87 -15.66
N LEU A 212 2.14 24.88 -15.48
CA LEU A 212 3.25 24.82 -14.50
C LEU A 212 2.73 24.57 -13.10
N SER A 213 1.61 25.21 -12.79
CA SER A 213 0.92 25.08 -11.53
C SER A 213 0.41 23.67 -11.26
N GLN A 214 -0.29 23.08 -12.22
CA GLN A 214 -0.74 21.69 -12.11
C GLN A 214 0.43 20.72 -12.03
N VAL A 215 1.50 20.93 -12.82
CA VAL A 215 2.72 20.11 -12.72
C VAL A 215 3.30 20.19 -11.32
N SER A 216 3.42 21.38 -10.74
CA SER A 216 3.90 21.58 -9.37
C SER A 216 3.07 20.79 -8.34
N LEU A 217 1.74 20.87 -8.41
CA LEU A 217 0.84 20.15 -7.50
C LEU A 217 0.92 18.63 -7.68
N VAL A 218 0.96 18.14 -8.92
CA VAL A 218 1.07 16.70 -9.20
C VAL A 218 2.41 16.18 -8.68
N VAL A 219 3.52 16.82 -9.05
CA VAL A 219 4.86 16.37 -8.64
C VAL A 219 4.99 16.43 -7.12
N SER A 220 4.58 17.52 -6.46
CA SER A 220 4.67 17.63 -5.00
C SER A 220 3.83 16.55 -4.30
N TYR A 221 2.62 16.29 -4.78
CA TYR A 221 1.76 15.24 -4.26
C TYR A 221 2.45 13.86 -4.32
N TRP A 222 2.95 13.46 -5.49
CA TRP A 222 3.57 12.14 -5.65
C TRP A 222 4.89 11.99 -4.87
N PHE A 223 5.72 13.02 -4.83
CA PHE A 223 6.95 13.01 -4.02
C PHE A 223 6.64 12.95 -2.52
N HIS A 224 5.64 13.70 -2.06
CA HIS A 224 5.17 13.66 -0.67
C HIS A 224 4.67 12.27 -0.30
N MET A 225 3.79 11.68 -1.12
CA MET A 225 3.24 10.35 -0.89
C MET A 225 4.33 9.27 -0.92
N ARG A 226 5.29 9.35 -1.85
CA ARG A 226 6.44 8.43 -1.88
C ARG A 226 7.29 8.57 -0.61
N ALA A 227 7.57 9.79 -0.17
CA ALA A 227 8.34 10.04 1.05
C ALA A 227 7.61 9.49 2.28
N GLY A 228 6.28 9.64 2.38
CA GLY A 228 5.47 9.07 3.46
C GLY A 228 5.57 7.54 3.57
N HIS A 229 5.47 6.82 2.45
CA HIS A 229 5.66 5.36 2.44
C HIS A 229 7.07 4.95 2.87
N GLN A 230 8.08 5.68 2.41
CA GLN A 230 9.47 5.44 2.79
C GLN A 230 9.69 5.74 4.27
N LEU A 231 9.08 6.79 4.82
CA LEU A 231 9.19 7.15 6.22
C LEU A 231 8.68 6.02 7.11
N ALA A 232 7.43 5.58 6.90
CA ALA A 232 6.83 4.51 7.69
C ALA A 232 7.62 3.20 7.62
N TYR A 233 7.98 2.77 6.42
CA TYR A 233 8.69 1.51 6.22
C TYR A 233 10.12 1.55 6.78
N ASN A 234 10.89 2.60 6.46
CA ASN A 234 12.29 2.67 6.87
C ASN A 234 12.42 2.91 8.38
N PHE A 235 11.50 3.66 9.00
CA PHE A 235 11.46 3.85 10.45
C PHE A 235 11.39 2.50 11.19
N CYS A 236 10.39 1.68 10.87
CA CYS A 236 10.25 0.35 11.49
C CYS A 236 11.44 -0.56 11.18
N SER A 237 11.95 -0.53 9.94
CA SER A 237 13.08 -1.38 9.54
C SER A 237 14.38 -1.01 10.25
N VAL A 238 14.67 0.29 10.40
CA VAL A 238 15.88 0.78 11.07
C VAL A 238 15.86 0.39 12.53
N ILE A 239 14.75 0.64 13.22
CA ILE A 239 14.60 0.26 14.64
C ILE A 239 14.74 -1.25 14.81
N SER A 240 14.03 -2.05 14.01
CA SER A 240 14.05 -3.51 14.13
C SER A 240 15.44 -4.11 13.90
N VAL A 241 16.16 -3.63 12.88
CA VAL A 241 17.51 -4.13 12.55
C VAL A 241 18.56 -3.59 13.53
N ALA A 242 18.45 -2.33 13.97
CA ALA A 242 19.40 -1.73 14.92
C ALA A 242 19.33 -2.40 16.29
N LEU A 243 18.12 -2.76 16.75
CA LEU A 243 17.90 -3.51 17.99
C LEU A 243 18.22 -5.00 17.87
N GLY A 244 18.60 -5.49 16.69
CA GLY A 244 18.90 -6.91 16.47
C GLY A 244 17.67 -7.83 16.49
N ILE A 245 16.46 -7.27 16.38
CA ILE A 245 15.20 -8.04 16.34
C ILE A 245 15.09 -8.78 15.01
N HIS A 246 15.34 -8.09 13.89
CA HIS A 246 15.28 -8.67 12.54
C HIS A 246 16.63 -8.58 11.83
N GLU A 247 16.91 -9.56 10.97
CA GLU A 247 18.00 -9.44 10.00
C GLU A 247 17.64 -8.49 8.84
N PRO A 248 18.62 -7.82 8.21
CA PRO A 248 18.39 -6.97 7.04
C PRO A 248 17.60 -7.65 5.92
N ALA A 249 17.78 -8.95 5.71
CA ALA A 249 17.10 -9.74 4.68
C ALA A 249 15.57 -9.74 4.82
N LEU A 250 15.04 -9.56 6.03
CA LEU A 250 13.59 -9.50 6.29
C LEU A 250 12.97 -8.15 5.89
N TRP A 251 13.80 -7.17 5.56
CA TRP A 251 13.38 -5.83 5.15
C TRP A 251 13.87 -5.45 3.74
N PRO A 252 13.54 -6.23 2.69
CA PRO A 252 13.90 -5.89 1.31
C PRO A 252 13.32 -4.54 0.91
N PRO A 253 13.92 -3.79 -0.04
CA PRO A 253 13.38 -2.50 -0.46
C PRO A 253 11.87 -2.54 -0.77
N LEU A 254 11.16 -1.47 -0.44
CA LEU A 254 9.70 -1.40 -0.57
C LEU A 254 9.24 -1.35 -2.04
N ALA A 255 10.13 -0.88 -2.92
CA ALA A 255 9.91 -0.73 -4.34
C ALA A 255 11.23 -0.86 -5.11
N ASP A 256 11.11 -1.11 -6.40
CA ASP A 256 12.19 -1.11 -7.38
C ASP A 256 12.64 0.33 -7.72
N SER A 257 13.64 0.44 -8.58
CA SER A 257 14.17 1.72 -9.07
C SER A 257 13.06 2.59 -9.70
N PRO A 258 13.04 3.90 -9.40
CA PRO A 258 12.22 4.88 -10.13
C PRO A 258 12.42 4.83 -11.65
N MET A 259 13.61 4.42 -12.11
CA MET A 259 13.97 4.29 -13.52
C MET A 259 13.29 3.10 -14.22
N GLU A 260 12.47 2.33 -13.52
CA GLU A 260 11.63 1.29 -14.13
C GLU A 260 10.18 1.74 -14.35
N ALA A 261 9.84 2.99 -14.01
CA ALA A 261 8.50 3.57 -14.18
C ALA A 261 8.15 4.00 -15.62
N TRP A 262 8.67 3.31 -16.64
CA TRP A 262 8.38 3.60 -18.05
C TRP A 262 7.10 2.92 -18.57
N SER A 263 6.31 2.31 -17.70
CA SER A 263 4.99 1.75 -18.05
C SER A 263 4.09 1.81 -16.80
N LEU A 264 2.78 2.01 -16.97
CA LEU A 264 1.81 2.05 -15.87
C LEU A 264 1.83 0.73 -15.09
N ARG A 265 1.95 -0.40 -15.80
CA ARG A 265 2.07 -1.72 -15.18
C ARG A 265 3.30 -1.83 -14.28
N ARG A 266 4.44 -1.25 -14.69
CA ARG A 266 5.68 -1.24 -13.90
C ARG A 266 5.62 -0.23 -12.75
N PHE A 267 5.05 0.94 -13.01
CA PHE A 267 4.85 1.98 -11.99
C PHE A 267 4.12 1.40 -10.78
N TRP A 268 2.94 0.81 -10.96
CA TRP A 268 2.17 0.20 -9.88
C TRP A 268 2.69 -1.17 -9.43
N GLY A 269 3.26 -1.95 -10.36
CA GLY A 269 3.67 -3.33 -10.08
C GLY A 269 4.97 -3.47 -9.30
N SER A 270 5.91 -2.54 -9.48
CA SER A 270 7.26 -2.60 -8.90
C SER A 270 7.76 -1.28 -8.33
N THR A 271 7.43 -0.13 -8.94
CA THR A 271 8.11 1.13 -8.62
C THR A 271 7.42 1.96 -7.53
N TRP A 272 6.10 1.87 -7.34
CA TRP A 272 5.34 2.69 -6.38
C TRP A 272 5.50 2.24 -4.91
N HIS A 273 4.94 1.10 -4.51
CA HIS A 273 5.31 0.36 -3.31
C HIS A 273 4.63 -1.01 -3.41
N GLN A 274 5.28 -2.05 -2.89
CA GLN A 274 4.71 -3.40 -2.90
C GLN A 274 4.09 -3.80 -1.55
N GLY A 275 4.03 -2.87 -0.58
CA GLY A 275 3.56 -3.13 0.78
C GLY A 275 2.18 -3.80 0.85
N PHE A 276 1.24 -3.39 0.01
CA PHE A 276 -0.13 -3.93 -0.01
C PHE A 276 -0.37 -4.94 -1.15
N ARG A 277 0.67 -5.39 -1.85
CA ARG A 277 0.47 -6.25 -3.02
C ARG A 277 -0.28 -7.53 -2.68
N LYS A 278 0.13 -8.23 -1.61
CA LYS A 278 -0.47 -9.52 -1.20
C LYS A 278 -1.96 -9.36 -0.88
N LEU A 279 -2.31 -8.45 0.02
CA LEU A 279 -3.70 -8.25 0.46
C LEU A 279 -4.61 -7.81 -0.71
N LEU A 280 -4.11 -6.98 -1.63
CA LEU A 280 -4.93 -6.55 -2.77
C LEU A 280 -5.14 -7.69 -3.78
N THR A 281 -4.07 -8.41 -4.14
CA THR A 281 -4.16 -9.43 -5.19
C THR A 281 -4.86 -10.70 -4.72
N SER A 282 -4.71 -11.14 -3.47
CA SER A 282 -5.39 -12.36 -3.00
C SER A 282 -6.90 -12.18 -2.89
N ASN A 283 -7.35 -11.02 -2.40
CA ASN A 283 -8.77 -10.68 -2.39
C ASN A 283 -9.33 -10.56 -3.82
N ALA A 284 -8.57 -9.95 -4.74
CA ALA A 284 -8.96 -9.89 -6.16
C ALA A 284 -9.03 -11.28 -6.82
N GLU A 285 -8.09 -12.18 -6.52
CA GLU A 285 -8.07 -13.57 -7.01
C GLU A 285 -9.27 -14.36 -6.49
N PHE A 286 -9.62 -14.21 -5.21
CA PHE A 286 -10.80 -14.82 -4.63
C PHE A 286 -12.08 -14.39 -5.36
N ILE A 287 -12.26 -13.09 -5.58
CA ILE A 287 -13.44 -12.59 -6.29
C ILE A 287 -13.44 -13.09 -7.74
N SER A 288 -12.32 -13.00 -8.46
CA SER A 288 -12.23 -13.47 -9.85
C SER A 288 -12.52 -14.96 -10.00
N PHE A 289 -11.95 -15.80 -9.15
CA PHE A 289 -11.91 -17.25 -9.37
C PHE A 289 -12.96 -18.01 -8.57
N SER A 290 -13.25 -17.57 -7.35
CA SER A 290 -14.20 -18.27 -6.47
C SER A 290 -15.60 -17.67 -6.55
N VAL A 291 -15.74 -16.36 -6.71
CA VAL A 291 -17.06 -15.70 -6.80
C VAL A 291 -17.55 -15.64 -8.24
N LEU A 292 -16.73 -15.08 -9.15
CA LEU A 292 -17.09 -14.92 -10.55
C LEU A 292 -16.80 -16.16 -11.40
N GLN A 293 -16.13 -17.17 -10.84
CA GLN A 293 -15.83 -18.44 -11.52
C GLN A 293 -15.09 -18.27 -12.86
N ILE A 294 -14.25 -17.23 -12.99
CA ILE A 294 -13.51 -16.96 -14.21
C ILE A 294 -12.38 -17.99 -14.36
N PRO A 295 -12.28 -18.72 -15.49
CA PRO A 295 -11.25 -19.74 -15.67
C PRO A 295 -9.84 -19.14 -15.61
N PRO A 296 -8.93 -19.68 -14.77
CA PRO A 296 -7.53 -19.25 -14.71
C PRO A 296 -6.83 -19.36 -16.06
N GLY A 297 -5.82 -18.51 -16.29
CA GLY A 297 -5.02 -18.51 -17.53
C GLY A 297 -5.66 -17.75 -18.71
N THR A 298 -6.93 -17.34 -18.60
CA THR A 298 -7.60 -16.54 -19.63
C THR A 298 -7.26 -15.05 -19.57
N LEU A 299 -7.50 -14.32 -20.67
CA LEU A 299 -7.38 -12.86 -20.70
C LEU A 299 -8.36 -12.20 -19.71
N TRP A 300 -9.57 -12.75 -19.60
CA TRP A 300 -10.57 -12.36 -18.60
C TRP A 300 -10.06 -12.52 -17.17
N ALA A 301 -9.38 -13.62 -16.85
CA ALA A 301 -8.76 -13.82 -15.54
C ALA A 301 -7.69 -12.76 -15.25
N ARG A 302 -6.83 -12.45 -16.21
CA ARG A 302 -5.77 -11.42 -16.05
C ARG A 302 -6.38 -10.05 -15.76
N TYR A 303 -7.39 -9.67 -16.53
CA TYR A 303 -7.94 -8.33 -16.50
C TYR A 303 -8.99 -8.09 -15.42
N SER A 304 -9.79 -9.10 -15.07
CA SER A 304 -10.65 -9.05 -13.88
C SER A 304 -9.82 -8.89 -12.61
N ARG A 305 -8.74 -9.67 -12.44
CA ARG A 305 -7.83 -9.52 -11.29
C ARG A 305 -7.22 -8.14 -11.21
N LEU A 306 -6.78 -7.59 -12.35
CA LEU A 306 -6.24 -6.24 -12.41
C LEU A 306 -7.28 -5.22 -11.97
N LEU A 307 -8.46 -5.23 -12.57
CA LEU A 307 -9.54 -4.30 -12.26
C LEU A 307 -9.95 -4.40 -10.78
N LEU A 308 -10.17 -5.61 -10.26
CA LEU A 308 -10.54 -5.85 -8.87
C LEU A 308 -9.45 -5.42 -7.88
N THR A 309 -8.18 -5.62 -8.21
CA THR A 309 -7.05 -5.14 -7.39
C THR A 309 -7.12 -3.62 -7.21
N PHE A 310 -7.37 -2.88 -8.30
CA PHE A 310 -7.51 -1.43 -8.26
C PHE A 310 -8.81 -0.98 -7.58
N LEU A 311 -9.93 -1.70 -7.79
CA LEU A 311 -11.20 -1.41 -7.09
C LEU A 311 -11.06 -1.56 -5.57
N ILE A 312 -10.44 -2.64 -5.09
CA ILE A 312 -10.18 -2.84 -3.65
C ILE A 312 -9.29 -1.71 -3.11
N SER A 313 -8.24 -1.33 -3.85
CA SER A 313 -7.42 -0.17 -3.50
C SER A 313 -8.27 1.12 -3.41
N GLY A 314 -9.16 1.34 -4.37
CA GLY A 314 -10.08 2.48 -4.37
C GLY A 314 -11.00 2.51 -3.16
N VAL A 315 -11.55 1.35 -2.74
CA VAL A 315 -12.39 1.25 -1.54
C VAL A 315 -11.62 1.66 -0.29
N ILE A 316 -10.39 1.17 -0.10
CA ILE A 316 -9.56 1.56 1.05
C ILE A 316 -9.33 3.07 1.07
N HIS A 317 -9.10 3.70 -0.08
CA HIS A 317 -8.90 5.14 -0.16
C HIS A 317 -10.19 5.95 0.02
N VAL A 318 -11.35 5.46 -0.41
CA VAL A 318 -12.65 6.10 -0.07
C VAL A 318 -12.86 6.10 1.45
N LEU A 319 -12.55 5.00 2.13
CA LEU A 319 -12.67 4.90 3.60
C LEU A 319 -11.71 5.87 4.31
N MET A 320 -10.48 5.98 3.79
CA MET A 320 -9.47 6.95 4.20
C MET A 320 -9.96 8.40 4.02
N ASP A 321 -10.62 8.70 2.90
CA ASP A 321 -11.15 10.02 2.57
C ASP A 321 -12.36 10.39 3.44
N LEU A 322 -13.25 9.43 3.73
CA LEU A 322 -14.34 9.61 4.69
C LEU A 322 -13.81 9.99 6.08
N ALA A 323 -12.72 9.37 6.52
CA ALA A 323 -12.06 9.71 7.78
C ALA A 323 -11.38 11.10 7.77
N ARG A 324 -11.14 11.67 6.58
CA ARG A 324 -10.72 13.07 6.42
C ARG A 324 -11.89 14.05 6.37
N GLY A 325 -13.13 13.57 6.45
CA GLY A 325 -14.32 14.38 6.25
C GLY A 325 -14.66 14.64 4.78
N ILE A 326 -14.07 13.92 3.83
CA ILE A 326 -14.37 14.04 2.40
C ILE A 326 -15.50 13.06 2.05
N PRO A 327 -16.70 13.54 1.63
CA PRO A 327 -17.81 12.65 1.27
C PRO A 327 -17.49 11.74 0.08
N VAL A 328 -18.11 10.56 0.02
CA VAL A 328 -17.90 9.57 -1.08
C VAL A 328 -18.06 10.21 -2.46
N ALA A 329 -19.08 11.07 -2.63
CA ALA A 329 -19.36 11.75 -3.88
C ALA A 329 -18.24 12.70 -4.35
N GLN A 330 -17.38 13.15 -3.43
CA GLN A 330 -16.30 14.12 -3.71
C GLN A 330 -14.89 13.48 -3.70
N SER A 331 -14.74 12.29 -3.11
CA SER A 331 -13.45 11.62 -2.91
C SER A 331 -12.62 11.43 -4.18
N GLY A 332 -13.27 11.07 -5.30
CA GLY A 332 -12.56 10.79 -6.56
C GLY A 332 -11.64 9.57 -6.55
N SER A 333 -11.47 8.90 -5.39
CA SER A 333 -10.68 7.68 -5.24
C SER A 333 -11.09 6.57 -6.20
N MET A 334 -12.38 6.21 -6.24
CA MET A 334 -12.85 5.11 -7.10
C MET A 334 -12.60 5.38 -8.60
N PRO A 335 -12.97 6.54 -9.16
CA PRO A 335 -12.59 6.91 -10.53
C PRO A 335 -11.07 6.83 -10.78
N PHE A 336 -10.26 7.40 -9.89
CA PHE A 336 -8.81 7.42 -10.01
C PHE A 336 -8.20 6.01 -10.09
N PHE A 337 -8.51 5.13 -9.14
CA PHE A 337 -7.93 3.79 -9.16
C PHE A 337 -8.46 2.95 -10.33
N THR A 338 -9.75 3.08 -10.65
CA THR A 338 -10.36 2.32 -11.77
C THR A 338 -9.76 2.72 -13.11
N VAL A 339 -9.59 4.02 -13.37
CA VAL A 339 -9.01 4.49 -14.65
C VAL A 339 -7.57 4.01 -14.83
N HIS A 340 -6.80 3.81 -13.75
CA HIS A 340 -5.45 3.25 -13.86
C HIS A 340 -5.43 1.78 -14.29
N ALA A 341 -6.41 0.97 -13.88
CA ALA A 341 -6.56 -0.39 -14.40
C ALA A 341 -6.86 -0.37 -15.90
N LEU A 342 -7.76 0.53 -16.34
CA LEU A 342 -8.08 0.74 -17.75
C LEU A 342 -6.87 1.26 -18.54
N GLY A 343 -6.09 2.16 -17.96
CA GLY A 343 -4.85 2.67 -18.54
C GLY A 343 -3.82 1.58 -18.78
N ILE A 344 -3.70 0.62 -17.85
CA ILE A 344 -2.84 -0.56 -18.02
C ILE A 344 -3.37 -1.49 -19.12
N MET A 345 -4.69 -1.67 -19.24
CA MET A 345 -5.29 -2.45 -20.33
C MET A 345 -5.05 -1.81 -21.70
N ALA A 346 -5.21 -0.48 -21.77
CA ALA A 346 -4.92 0.30 -22.96
C ALA A 346 -3.42 0.24 -23.32
N GLU A 347 -2.53 0.36 -22.33
CA GLU A 347 -1.08 0.17 -22.49
C GLU A 347 -0.75 -1.21 -23.06
N ASP A 348 -1.33 -2.28 -22.51
CA ASP A 348 -1.13 -3.64 -23.02
C ASP A 348 -1.61 -3.77 -24.48
N LEU A 349 -2.75 -3.18 -24.84
CA LEU A 349 -3.30 -3.19 -26.20
C LEU A 349 -2.41 -2.42 -27.18
N MET A 350 -1.93 -1.22 -26.79
CA MET A 350 -1.00 -0.43 -27.58
C MET A 350 0.31 -1.18 -27.83
N ILE A 351 0.83 -1.88 -26.80
CA ILE A 351 2.03 -2.72 -26.94
C ILE A 351 1.75 -3.89 -27.88
N TYR A 352 0.60 -4.56 -27.75
CA TYR A 352 0.22 -5.68 -28.60
C TYR A 352 0.12 -5.28 -30.08
N ILE A 353 -0.53 -4.15 -30.38
CA ILE A 353 -0.68 -3.63 -31.75
C ILE A 353 0.66 -3.09 -32.30
N GLY A 354 1.43 -2.38 -31.46
CA GLY A 354 2.66 -1.70 -31.88
C GLY A 354 3.88 -2.62 -32.03
N THR A 355 3.92 -3.75 -31.32
CA THR A 355 5.08 -4.66 -31.36
C THR A 355 5.37 -5.23 -32.76
N PRO A 356 4.36 -5.71 -33.53
CA PRO A 356 4.55 -6.12 -34.91
C PRO A 356 5.03 -4.99 -35.85
N LEU A 357 4.61 -3.74 -35.59
CA LEU A 357 4.84 -2.60 -36.48
C LEU A 357 6.23 -1.98 -36.33
N ILE A 358 6.77 -1.91 -35.11
CA ILE A 358 7.98 -1.12 -34.82
C ILE A 358 9.23 -2.01 -34.63
N GLY A 359 9.06 -3.33 -34.68
CA GLY A 359 10.15 -4.29 -34.51
C GLY A 359 10.76 -4.29 -33.10
N ALA A 360 11.51 -5.34 -32.76
CA ALA A 360 12.13 -5.49 -31.44
C ALA A 360 13.36 -4.60 -31.22
N LYS A 361 13.84 -3.89 -32.26
CA LYS A 361 15.26 -3.58 -32.43
C LYS A 361 15.80 -2.37 -31.64
N TYR A 362 14.96 -1.52 -31.05
CA TYR A 362 15.50 -0.50 -30.13
C TYR A 362 14.66 -0.31 -28.86
N ALA A 363 15.29 -0.61 -27.72
CA ALA A 363 14.66 -0.63 -26.41
C ALA A 363 14.59 0.76 -25.74
N TRP A 364 15.46 1.70 -26.10
CA TRP A 364 15.56 3.00 -25.41
C TRP A 364 14.42 3.96 -25.81
N TRP A 365 14.06 4.07 -27.09
CA TRP A 365 12.94 4.93 -27.51
C TRP A 365 11.61 4.39 -26.98
N LYS A 366 11.45 3.05 -26.86
CA LYS A 366 10.28 2.42 -26.23
C LYS A 366 10.13 2.87 -24.78
N ARG A 367 11.25 2.95 -24.04
CA ARG A 367 11.25 3.47 -22.67
C ARG A 367 10.90 4.96 -22.64
N MET A 368 11.42 5.78 -23.56
CA MET A 368 11.06 7.20 -23.63
C MET A 368 9.58 7.44 -23.90
N ILE A 369 9.00 6.75 -24.90
CA ILE A 369 7.56 6.81 -25.16
C ILE A 369 6.77 6.35 -23.93
N GLY A 370 7.23 5.28 -23.29
CA GLY A 370 6.64 4.77 -22.06
C GLY A 370 6.68 5.78 -20.90
N TYR A 371 7.79 6.49 -20.71
CA TYR A 371 7.88 7.56 -19.72
C TYR A 371 6.93 8.72 -20.02
N LEU A 372 6.85 9.14 -21.29
CA LEU A 372 5.91 10.18 -21.70
C LEU A 372 4.46 9.75 -21.46
N TRP A 373 4.12 8.51 -21.79
CA TRP A 373 2.81 7.91 -21.52
C TRP A 373 2.50 7.91 -20.02
N VAL A 374 3.39 7.40 -19.18
CA VAL A 374 3.18 7.37 -17.72
C VAL A 374 3.06 8.78 -17.15
N ALA A 375 3.96 9.70 -17.54
CA ALA A 375 3.95 11.08 -17.06
C ALA A 375 2.65 11.79 -17.44
N LEU A 376 2.22 11.68 -18.70
CA LEU A 376 0.98 12.26 -19.19
C LEU A 376 -0.23 11.65 -18.47
N PHE A 377 -0.28 10.33 -18.35
CA PHE A 377 -1.40 9.63 -17.71
C PHE A 377 -1.53 10.02 -16.23
N ILE A 378 -0.41 10.05 -15.50
CA ILE A 378 -0.37 10.49 -14.10
C ILE A 378 -0.76 11.96 -14.00
N PHE A 379 -0.21 12.84 -14.85
CA PHE A 379 -0.54 14.27 -14.86
C PHE A 379 -2.05 14.53 -15.04
N ILE A 380 -2.67 13.81 -15.96
CA ILE A 380 -4.10 13.92 -16.28
C ILE A 380 -4.99 13.35 -15.16
N THR A 381 -4.60 12.22 -14.58
CA THR A 381 -5.47 11.49 -13.64
C THR A 381 -5.32 11.91 -12.19
N THR A 382 -4.15 12.43 -11.78
CA THR A 382 -3.87 12.82 -10.39
C THR A 382 -4.88 13.82 -9.81
N PRO A 383 -5.30 14.89 -10.52
CA PRO A 383 -6.27 15.86 -10.00
C PRO A 383 -7.57 15.23 -9.49
N MET A 384 -8.02 14.12 -10.11
CA MET A 384 -9.24 13.42 -9.73
C MET A 384 -9.24 13.04 -8.24
N TYR A 385 -8.07 12.72 -7.70
CA TYR A 385 -7.89 12.21 -6.34
C TYR A 385 -7.13 13.17 -5.43
N SER A 386 -6.11 13.88 -5.94
CA SER A 386 -5.32 14.79 -5.10
C SER A 386 -6.08 16.06 -4.73
N TYR A 387 -6.91 16.61 -5.62
CA TYR A 387 -7.59 17.90 -5.36
C TYR A 387 -8.62 17.80 -4.21
N PRO A 388 -9.50 16.78 -4.15
CA PRO A 388 -10.35 16.57 -2.98
C PRO A 388 -9.58 16.52 -1.67
N ILE A 389 -8.45 15.82 -1.65
CA ILE A 389 -7.59 15.72 -0.47
C ILE A 389 -7.02 17.08 -0.11
N CYS A 390 -6.42 17.79 -1.07
CA CYS A 390 -5.84 19.12 -0.83
C CYS A 390 -6.89 20.10 -0.30
N ARG A 391 -8.11 20.09 -0.86
CA ARG A 391 -9.24 20.91 -0.38
C ARG A 391 -9.65 20.53 1.03
N GLY A 392 -9.83 19.23 1.31
CA GLY A 392 -10.20 18.76 2.65
C GLY A 392 -9.16 19.13 3.70
N LEU A 393 -7.87 19.00 3.37
CA LEU A 393 -6.78 19.43 4.24
C LEU A 393 -6.78 20.94 4.47
N TYR A 394 -6.96 21.73 3.41
CA TYR A 394 -7.08 23.19 3.53
C TYR A 394 -8.24 23.59 4.45
N GLN A 395 -9.43 23.00 4.25
CA GLN A 395 -10.63 23.27 5.06
C GLN A 395 -10.44 22.88 6.53
N ALA A 396 -9.63 21.83 6.80
CA ALA A 396 -9.24 21.43 8.15
C ALA A 396 -8.12 22.31 8.75
N GLY A 397 -7.66 23.36 8.05
CA GLY A 397 -6.54 24.20 8.49
C GLY A 397 -5.18 23.48 8.48
N GLU A 398 -5.08 22.37 7.74
CA GLU A 398 -3.88 21.57 7.63
C GLU A 398 -3.00 21.97 6.45
N ARG A 399 -1.71 21.59 6.55
CA ARG A 399 -0.74 21.83 5.48
C ARG A 399 -1.06 20.98 4.25
N VAL A 400 -0.87 21.52 3.06
CA VAL A 400 -1.06 20.83 1.78
C VAL A 400 0.32 20.51 1.17
N PRO A 401 0.51 19.35 0.52
CA PRO A 401 1.72 19.06 -0.25
C PRO A 401 1.85 20.00 -1.45
N SER A 402 2.92 20.79 -1.51
CA SER A 402 3.13 21.76 -2.57
C SER A 402 4.58 22.23 -2.69
N PHE A 403 4.99 22.58 -3.92
CA PHE A 403 6.24 23.31 -4.19
C PHE A 403 6.05 24.83 -4.29
N TYR A 404 4.81 25.35 -4.23
CA TYR A 404 4.62 26.80 -4.25
C TYR A 404 5.28 27.43 -3.04
N LEU A 405 5.99 28.51 -3.33
CA LEU A 405 6.65 29.38 -2.35
C LEU A 405 5.80 30.62 -2.13
#